data_AF-A0A2M9HBJ7-F1
#
_entry.id   AF-A0A2M9HBJ7-F1
#
_cell.length_a   1.000
_cell.length_b   1.000
_cell.length_c   1.000
_cell.angle_alpha   90.00
_cell.angle_beta   90.00
_cell.angle_gamma   90.00
#
_symmetry.space_group_name_H-M   'P 1'
#
loop_
_entity.id
_entity.type
_entity.pdbx_description
1 polymer ?
#
loop_
_entity_poly.entity_id
_entity_poly.type
_entity_poly.pdbx_seq_one_letter_code
_entity_poly.pdbx_strand_id
1 'polypeptide(L)'
;MGSMNNDDANIIVGQNLARLRENRNLSLEDVARLMRQQGYKWKKDTVYTIEQGRRALKIAEAHDLLGCLGEDPTDIGSLFRRNNEHILSLKINQLDSLSRNIQRELEQFEQQKQVIGLTIYADTSNGYLSDVLAKHYADRFTGILDDMTQTLKKHIPESKE
;
A
#
# COMPACT_ATOMS: atom_id res chain seq x y z
N MET A 1 3.21 -9.53 -24.13
CA MET A 1 3.07 -8.15 -23.63
C MET A 1 1.60 -7.94 -23.30
N GLY A 2 1.26 -7.83 -22.02
CA GLY A 2 -0.14 -7.65 -21.60
C GLY A 2 -0.66 -6.28 -22.06
N SER A 3 -1.82 -6.28 -22.71
CA SER A 3 -2.52 -5.06 -23.14
C SER A 3 -2.76 -4.18 -21.91
N MET A 4 -2.18 -2.99 -21.91
CA MET A 4 -2.38 -1.99 -20.86
C MET A 4 -3.84 -1.55 -20.93
N ASN A 5 -4.61 -1.76 -19.86
CA ASN A 5 -5.96 -1.20 -19.81
C ASN A 5 -5.85 0.32 -19.79
N ASN A 6 -6.74 1.00 -20.50
CA ASN A 6 -6.68 2.46 -20.68
C ASN A 6 -6.75 3.20 -19.32
N ASP A 7 -7.39 2.59 -18.33
CA ASP A 7 -7.47 3.08 -16.95
C ASP A 7 -6.10 3.06 -16.25
N ASP A 8 -5.27 2.04 -16.49
CA ASP A 8 -3.91 1.96 -15.93
C ASP A 8 -3.02 3.07 -16.49
N ALA A 9 -3.20 3.43 -17.76
CA ALA A 9 -2.45 4.50 -18.40
C ALA A 9 -2.82 5.88 -17.81
N ASN A 10 -4.12 6.13 -17.60
CA ASN A 10 -4.58 7.38 -16.98
C ASN A 10 -4.07 7.52 -15.53
N ILE A 11 -4.04 6.42 -14.76
CA ILE A 11 -3.49 6.41 -13.40
C ILE A 11 -1.99 6.78 -13.41
N ILE A 12 -1.21 6.19 -14.32
CA ILE A 12 0.23 6.48 -14.43
C ILE A 12 0.47 7.95 -14.79
N VAL A 13 -0.28 8.47 -15.77
CA VAL A 13 -0.20 9.89 -16.16
C VAL A 13 -0.55 10.79 -14.99
N GLY A 14 -1.62 10.48 -14.26
CA GLY A 14 -2.04 11.25 -13.09
C GLY A 14 -0.99 11.30 -11.98
N GLN A 15 -0.38 10.16 -11.66
CA GLN A 15 0.70 10.07 -10.67
C GLN A 15 1.94 10.86 -11.09
N ASN A 16 2.33 10.76 -12.36
CA ASN A 16 3.49 11.49 -12.87
C ASN A 16 3.23 13.01 -12.89
N LEU A 17 2.02 13.43 -13.25
CA LEU A 17 1.62 14.83 -13.19
C LEU A 17 1.69 15.37 -11.75
N ALA A 18 1.10 14.65 -10.78
CA ALA A 18 1.14 15.05 -9.38
C ALA A 18 2.58 15.23 -8.88
N ARG A 19 3.47 14.28 -9.21
CA ARG A 19 4.89 14.36 -8.87
C ARG A 19 5.59 15.56 -9.50
N LEU A 20 5.40 15.80 -10.80
CA LEU A 20 6.00 16.95 -11.48
C LEU A 20 5.53 18.27 -10.87
N ARG A 21 4.24 18.38 -10.58
CA ARG A 21 3.64 19.53 -9.90
C ARG A 21 4.27 19.75 -8.52
N GLU A 22 4.38 18.70 -7.70
CA GLU A 22 4.92 18.76 -6.34
C GLU A 22 6.41 19.10 -6.32
N ASN A 23 7.20 18.53 -7.23
CA ASN A 23 8.62 18.86 -7.39
C ASN A 23 8.85 20.34 -7.72
N ARG A 24 7.88 20.99 -8.36
CA ARG A 24 7.89 22.42 -8.67
C ARG A 24 7.22 23.28 -7.58
N ASN A 25 6.79 22.68 -6.47
CA ASN A 25 6.03 23.32 -5.39
C ASN A 25 4.77 24.06 -5.86
N LEU A 26 4.12 23.55 -6.90
CA LEU A 26 2.90 24.15 -7.44
C LEU A 26 1.65 23.57 -6.78
N SER A 27 0.69 24.42 -6.47
CA SER A 27 -0.64 23.97 -6.05
C SER A 27 -1.47 23.50 -7.26
N LEU A 28 -2.57 22.79 -6.99
CA LEU A 28 -3.56 22.44 -8.03
C LEU A 28 -4.12 23.69 -8.73
N GLU A 29 -4.31 24.78 -7.98
CA GLU A 29 -4.82 26.05 -8.53
C GLU A 29 -3.77 26.74 -9.42
N ASP A 30 -2.48 26.64 -9.07
CA ASP A 30 -1.40 27.19 -9.91
C ASP A 30 -1.34 26.52 -11.27
N VAL A 31 -1.40 25.19 -11.31
CA VAL A 31 -1.42 24.45 -12.59
C VAL A 31 -2.67 24.79 -13.39
N ALA A 32 -3.84 24.86 -12.75
CA ALA A 32 -5.07 25.27 -13.43
C ALA A 32 -4.97 26.69 -14.00
N ARG A 33 -4.37 27.63 -13.26
CA ARG A 33 -4.13 29.00 -13.72
C ARG A 33 -3.17 29.05 -14.91
N LEU A 34 -2.06 28.31 -14.87
CA LEU A 34 -1.10 28.24 -15.98
C LEU A 34 -1.75 27.67 -17.24
N MET A 35 -2.54 26.61 -17.11
CA MET A 35 -3.26 26.02 -18.25
C MET A 35 -4.36 26.94 -18.80
N ARG A 36 -4.99 27.76 -17.94
CA ARG A 36 -5.89 28.84 -18.42
C ARG A 36 -5.17 29.88 -19.26
N GLN A 37 -3.92 30.21 -18.92
CA GLN A 37 -3.11 31.14 -19.72
C GLN A 37 -2.76 30.56 -21.11
N GLN A 38 -2.72 29.23 -21.25
CA GLN A 38 -2.59 28.53 -22.53
C GLN A 38 -3.93 28.37 -23.28
N GLY A 39 -5.04 28.91 -22.75
CA GLY A 39 -6.36 28.88 -23.40
C GLY A 39 -7.26 27.71 -22.99
N TYR A 40 -6.83 26.85 -22.06
CA TYR A 40 -7.65 25.73 -21.59
C TYR A 40 -8.62 26.16 -20.48
N LYS A 41 -9.82 25.56 -20.44
CA LYS A 41 -10.82 25.82 -19.39
C LYS A 41 -10.58 24.99 -18.12
N TRP A 42 -9.33 24.88 -17.68
CA TRP A 42 -8.98 24.10 -16.51
C TRP A 42 -9.32 24.83 -15.21
N LYS A 43 -9.85 24.08 -14.25
CA LYS A 43 -10.04 24.49 -12.86
C LYS A 43 -9.23 23.57 -11.94
N LYS A 44 -9.10 23.92 -10.66
CA LYS A 44 -8.50 23.05 -9.63
C LYS A 44 -8.98 21.59 -9.74
N ASP A 45 -10.29 21.40 -9.87
CA ASP A 45 -10.90 20.07 -9.98
C ASP A 45 -10.46 19.33 -11.24
N THR A 46 -10.21 20.04 -12.34
CA THR A 46 -9.72 19.43 -13.58
C THR A 46 -8.35 18.79 -13.36
N VAL A 47 -7.44 19.51 -12.69
CA VAL A 47 -6.11 19.01 -12.35
C VAL A 47 -6.23 17.81 -11.40
N TYR A 48 -7.01 17.95 -10.33
CA TYR A 48 -7.26 16.85 -9.39
C TYR A 48 -7.80 15.59 -10.08
N THR A 49 -8.78 15.74 -10.97
CA THR A 49 -9.42 14.59 -11.64
C THR A 49 -8.47 13.89 -12.61
N ILE A 50 -7.54 14.63 -13.24
CA ILE A 50 -6.44 14.05 -14.04
C ILE A 50 -5.45 13.32 -13.13
N GLU A 51 -5.03 13.94 -12.02
CA GLU A 51 -4.10 13.34 -11.06
C GLU A 51 -4.64 12.04 -10.45
N GLN A 52 -5.95 11.94 -10.27
CA GLN A 52 -6.64 10.72 -9.83
C GLN A 52 -6.83 9.68 -10.95
N GLY A 53 -6.40 9.96 -12.18
CA GLY A 53 -6.60 9.08 -13.35
C GLY A 53 -8.06 8.96 -13.82
N ARG A 54 -8.97 9.77 -13.27
CA ARG A 54 -10.41 9.75 -13.59
C ARG A 54 -10.75 10.53 -14.86
N ARG A 55 -9.87 11.43 -15.30
CA ARG A 55 -9.96 12.17 -16.56
C ARG A 55 -8.68 11.96 -17.35
N ALA A 56 -8.82 11.49 -18.59
CA ALA A 56 -7.71 11.38 -19.51
C ALA A 56 -7.14 12.76 -19.85
N LEU A 57 -5.80 12.86 -19.89
CA LEU A 57 -5.07 14.03 -20.36
C LEU A 57 -4.89 13.94 -21.88
N LYS A 58 -5.37 14.94 -22.62
CA LYS A 58 -5.21 14.95 -24.09
C LYS A 58 -3.78 15.30 -24.47
N ILE A 59 -3.32 14.83 -25.63
CA ILE A 59 -1.95 15.06 -26.12
C ILE A 59 -1.60 16.55 -26.20
N ALA A 60 -2.50 17.38 -26.75
CA ALA A 60 -2.28 18.83 -26.82
C ALA A 60 -2.19 19.46 -25.41
N GLU A 61 -3.06 19.05 -24.49
CA GLU A 61 -3.00 19.51 -23.10
C GLU A 61 -1.69 19.07 -22.43
N ALA A 62 -1.20 17.86 -22.71
CA ALA A 62 0.04 17.32 -22.15
C ALA A 62 1.26 18.12 -22.60
N HIS A 63 1.35 18.46 -23.88
CA HIS A 63 2.42 19.29 -24.44
C HIS A 63 2.50 20.64 -23.71
N ASP A 64 1.39 21.37 -23.64
CA ASP A 64 1.37 22.71 -23.05
C ASP A 64 1.56 22.67 -21.53
N LEU A 65 1.02 21.63 -20.89
CA LEU A 65 1.20 21.38 -19.46
C LEU A 65 2.67 21.17 -19.10
N LEU A 66 3.42 20.39 -19.88
CA LEU A 66 4.85 20.19 -19.66
C LEU A 66 5.60 21.52 -19.74
N GLY A 67 5.30 22.35 -20.74
CA GLY A 67 5.84 23.70 -20.83
C GLY A 67 5.50 24.58 -19.62
N CYS A 68 4.26 24.52 -19.13
CA CYS A 68 3.84 25.22 -17.92
C CYS A 68 4.53 24.73 -16.65
N LEU A 69 4.88 23.45 -16.58
CA LEU A 69 5.63 22.86 -15.47
C LEU A 69 7.15 23.09 -15.59
N GLY A 70 7.60 23.73 -16.68
CA GLY A 70 9.01 23.98 -16.96
C GLY A 70 9.79 22.72 -17.37
N GLU A 71 9.09 21.71 -17.88
CA GLU A 71 9.64 20.51 -18.51
C GLU A 71 9.73 20.70 -20.04
N ASP A 72 10.40 19.78 -20.75
CA ASP A 72 10.42 19.78 -22.21
C ASP A 72 9.03 19.41 -22.77
N PRO A 73 8.34 20.31 -23.51
CA PRO A 73 7.01 20.03 -24.08
C PRO A 73 6.98 18.84 -25.05
N THR A 74 8.13 18.50 -25.63
CA THR A 74 8.24 17.40 -26.60
C THR A 74 8.42 16.04 -25.94
N ASP A 75 8.86 15.98 -24.67
CA ASP A 75 8.96 14.73 -23.90
C ASP A 75 7.63 14.36 -23.24
N ILE A 76 6.57 14.27 -24.06
CA ILE A 76 5.25 13.79 -23.63
C ILE A 76 5.38 12.38 -23.02
N GLY A 77 6.33 11.58 -23.51
CA GLY A 77 6.61 10.24 -23.00
C GLY A 77 6.96 10.19 -21.51
N SER A 78 7.54 11.26 -20.95
CA SER A 78 7.81 11.38 -19.51
C SER A 78 6.57 11.19 -18.63
N LEU A 79 5.40 11.65 -19.07
CA LEU A 79 4.13 11.48 -18.35
C LEU A 79 3.64 10.03 -18.35
N PHE A 80 4.08 9.22 -19.30
CA PHE A 80 3.68 7.82 -19.45
C PHE A 80 4.73 6.84 -18.91
N ARG A 81 5.92 7.31 -18.52
CA ARG A 81 6.94 6.44 -17.93
C ARG A 81 6.40 5.84 -16.64
N ARG A 82 6.42 4.51 -16.54
CA ARG A 82 6.20 3.84 -15.26
C ARG A 82 7.30 4.27 -14.30
N ASN A 83 6.96 5.16 -13.37
CA ASN A 83 7.85 5.47 -12.29
C ASN A 83 7.78 4.35 -11.26
N ASN A 84 8.50 3.26 -11.53
CA ASN A 84 8.57 2.10 -10.65
C ASN A 84 8.98 2.51 -9.24
N GLU A 85 9.76 3.58 -9.08
CA GLU A 85 10.26 4.04 -7.78
C GLU A 85 9.13 4.48 -6.82
N HIS A 86 8.12 5.19 -7.32
CA HIS A 86 6.97 5.58 -6.49
C HIS A 86 6.03 4.40 -6.20
N ILE A 87 5.81 3.53 -7.18
CA ILE A 87 5.02 2.30 -6.96
C ILE A 87 5.72 1.36 -5.97
N LEU A 88 7.05 1.27 -6.06
CA LEU A 88 7.88 0.51 -5.13
C LEU A 88 7.85 1.13 -3.75
N SER A 89 7.95 2.47 -3.62
CA SER A 89 7.88 3.12 -2.31
C SER A 89 6.50 2.95 -1.64
N LEU A 90 5.40 3.05 -2.39
CA LEU A 90 4.06 2.74 -1.90
C LEU A 90 3.94 1.28 -1.45
N LYS A 91 4.46 0.33 -2.25
CA LYS A 91 4.44 -1.10 -1.92
C LYS A 91 5.33 -1.43 -0.72
N ILE A 92 6.49 -0.78 -0.58
CA ILE A 92 7.38 -0.93 0.57
C ILE A 92 6.71 -0.40 1.83
N ASN A 93 6.10 0.80 1.78
CA ASN A 93 5.34 1.33 2.92
C ASN A 93 4.17 0.41 3.32
N GLN A 94 3.49 -0.19 2.35
CA GLN A 94 2.47 -1.21 2.61
C GLN A 94 3.07 -2.44 3.31
N LEU A 95 4.20 -2.96 2.82
CA LEU A 95 4.91 -4.07 3.46
C LEU A 95 5.36 -3.72 4.89
N ASP A 96 5.84 -2.51 5.14
CA ASP A 96 6.23 -2.06 6.49
C ASP A 96 5.04 -1.98 7.44
N SER A 97 3.87 -1.55 6.95
CA SER A 97 2.65 -1.56 7.76
C SER A 97 2.16 -2.98 8.07
N LEU A 98 2.19 -3.88 7.08
CA LEU A 98 1.86 -5.30 7.28
C LEU A 98 2.82 -5.97 8.25
N SER A 99 4.12 -5.72 8.12
CA SER A 99 5.17 -6.25 9.01
C SER A 99 4.94 -5.82 10.46
N ARG A 100 4.68 -4.53 10.70
CA ARG A 100 4.35 -4.02 12.04
C ARG A 100 3.06 -4.62 12.61
N ASN A 101 2.05 -4.86 11.77
CA ASN A 101 0.84 -5.53 12.22
C ASN A 101 1.13 -6.98 12.61
N ILE A 102 1.88 -7.73 11.81
CA ILE A 102 2.28 -9.11 12.14
C ILE A 102 3.05 -9.13 13.47
N GLN A 103 4.01 -8.24 13.67
CA GLN A 103 4.75 -8.14 14.93
C GLN A 103 3.83 -7.92 16.14
N ARG A 104 2.89 -6.98 16.03
CA ARG A 104 1.92 -6.70 17.10
C ARG A 104 1.02 -7.91 17.41
N GLU A 105 0.50 -8.55 16.37
CA GLU A 105 -0.38 -9.72 16.54
C GLU A 105 0.40 -10.91 17.16
N LEU A 106 1.68 -11.08 16.81
CA LEU A 106 2.54 -12.08 17.45
C LEU A 106 2.79 -11.79 18.93
N GLU A 107 3.03 -10.54 19.31
CA GLU A 107 3.16 -10.14 20.71
C GLU A 107 1.87 -10.42 21.51
N GLN A 108 0.71 -10.08 20.93
CA GLN A 108 -0.59 -10.37 21.55
C GLN A 108 -0.84 -11.86 21.68
N PHE A 109 -0.47 -12.64 20.67
CA PHE A 109 -0.58 -14.10 20.71
C PHE A 109 0.26 -14.70 21.85
N GLU A 110 1.53 -14.29 22.01
CA GLU A 110 2.38 -14.77 23.10
C GLU A 110 1.85 -14.36 24.49
N GLN A 111 1.28 -13.16 24.62
CA GLN A 111 0.62 -12.74 25.86
C GLN A 111 -0.59 -13.63 26.18
N GLN A 112 -1.46 -13.90 25.20
CA GLN A 112 -2.64 -14.74 25.38
C GLN A 112 -2.26 -16.18 25.74
N LYS A 113 -1.22 -16.72 25.08
CA LYS A 113 -0.64 -18.02 25.41
C LYS A 113 -0.22 -18.11 26.87
N GLN A 114 0.49 -17.09 27.37
CA GLN A 114 0.93 -17.07 28.76
C GLN A 114 -0.26 -17.00 29.73
N VAL A 115 -1.26 -16.15 29.44
CA VAL A 115 -2.47 -16.03 30.25
C VAL A 115 -3.21 -17.36 30.31
N ILE A 116 -3.46 -18.01 29.17
CA ILE A 116 -4.17 -19.30 29.10
C ILE A 116 -3.41 -20.37 29.91
N GLY A 117 -2.09 -20.46 29.75
CA GLY A 117 -1.27 -21.41 30.52
C GLY A 117 -1.38 -21.20 32.03
N LEU A 118 -1.33 -19.95 32.48
CA LEU A 118 -1.50 -19.60 33.90
C LEU A 118 -2.91 -19.89 34.40
N THR A 119 -3.95 -19.61 33.60
CA THR A 119 -5.35 -19.89 33.96
C THR A 119 -5.58 -21.40 34.11
N ILE A 120 -5.15 -22.21 33.14
CA ILE A 120 -5.29 -23.67 33.21
C ILE A 120 -4.59 -24.20 34.47
N TYR A 121 -3.37 -23.74 34.74
CA TYR A 121 -2.62 -24.15 35.92
C TYR A 121 -3.34 -23.76 37.24
N ALA A 122 -3.80 -22.51 37.36
CA ALA A 122 -4.46 -22.01 38.54
C ALA A 122 -5.79 -22.73 38.80
N ASP A 123 -6.62 -22.90 37.77
CA ASP A 123 -7.94 -23.51 37.91
C ASP A 123 -7.85 -25.02 38.18
N THR A 124 -6.85 -25.71 37.61
CA THR A 124 -6.59 -27.12 37.92
C THR A 124 -6.12 -27.28 39.37
N SER A 125 -5.18 -26.43 39.80
CA SER A 125 -4.63 -26.47 41.17
C SER A 125 -5.69 -26.20 42.24
N ASN A 126 -6.67 -25.35 41.92
CA ASN A 126 -7.78 -25.02 42.82
C ASN A 126 -8.99 -25.96 42.69
N GLY A 127 -8.94 -26.96 41.80
CA GLY A 127 -10.03 -27.91 41.56
C GLY A 127 -11.23 -27.35 40.79
N TYR A 128 -11.12 -26.14 40.22
CA TYR A 128 -12.16 -25.54 39.36
C TYR A 128 -12.16 -26.13 37.95
N LEU A 129 -11.03 -26.70 37.51
CA LEU A 129 -10.89 -27.38 36.23
C LEU A 129 -10.43 -28.82 36.47
N SER A 130 -11.20 -29.80 35.97
CA SER A 130 -10.79 -31.21 36.04
C SER A 130 -9.59 -31.47 35.12
N ASP A 131 -8.73 -32.43 35.50
CA ASP A 131 -7.57 -32.85 34.70
C ASP A 131 -7.92 -33.23 33.25
N VAL A 132 -9.10 -33.84 33.04
CA VAL A 132 -9.59 -34.22 31.71
C VAL A 132 -9.82 -32.99 30.83
N LEU A 133 -10.44 -31.95 31.37
CA LEU A 133 -10.67 -30.68 30.67
C LEU A 133 -9.38 -29.88 30.51
N ALA A 134 -8.49 -29.87 31.51
CA ALA A 134 -7.18 -29.24 31.41
C ALA A 134 -6.35 -29.83 30.25
N LYS A 135 -6.34 -31.17 30.13
CA LYS A 135 -5.70 -31.88 29.02
C LYS A 135 -6.34 -31.53 27.68
N HIS A 136 -7.67 -31.49 27.60
CA HIS A 136 -8.37 -31.11 26.36
C HIS A 136 -7.98 -29.71 25.87
N TYR A 137 -7.89 -28.73 26.76
CA TYR A 137 -7.45 -27.38 26.40
C TYR A 137 -5.99 -27.32 26.00
N ALA A 138 -5.11 -28.08 26.67
CA ALA A 138 -3.69 -28.18 26.30
C ALA A 138 -3.51 -28.80 24.91
N ASP A 139 -4.23 -29.88 24.59
CA ASP A 139 -4.17 -30.53 23.28
C ASP A 139 -4.65 -29.59 22.16
N ARG A 140 -5.76 -28.87 22.40
CA ARG A 140 -6.26 -27.86 21.45
C ARG A 140 -5.26 -26.72 21.24
N PHE A 141 -4.59 -26.29 22.31
CA PHE A 141 -3.60 -25.23 22.24
C PHE A 141 -2.38 -25.66 21.41
N THR A 142 -1.89 -26.88 21.61
CA THR A 142 -0.82 -27.48 20.80
C THR A 142 -1.19 -27.53 19.32
N GLY A 143 -2.43 -27.92 18.98
CA GLY A 143 -2.89 -27.94 17.60
C GLY A 143 -2.85 -26.57 16.91
N ILE A 144 -3.20 -25.49 17.63
CA ILE A 144 -3.11 -24.12 17.10
C ILE A 144 -1.65 -23.74 16.79
N LEU A 145 -0.71 -24.12 17.66
CA LEU A 145 0.72 -23.85 17.46
C LEU A 145 1.32 -24.62 16.27
N ASP A 146 0.90 -25.87 16.09
CA ASP A 146 1.33 -26.70 14.97
C ASP A 146 0.86 -26.11 13.63
N ASP A 147 -0.42 -25.72 13.54
CA ASP A 147 -0.99 -25.09 12.34
C ASP A 147 -0.27 -23.77 11.99
N MET A 148 0.04 -22.94 12.98
CA MET A 148 0.82 -21.72 12.80
C MET A 148 2.23 -22.03 12.30
N THR A 149 2.91 -23.02 12.89
CA THR A 149 4.26 -23.42 12.50
C THR A 149 4.31 -23.91 11.06
N GLN A 150 3.32 -24.72 10.63
CA GLN A 150 3.21 -25.18 9.24
C GLN A 150 2.97 -24.03 8.27
N THR A 151 2.11 -23.08 8.65
CA THR A 151 1.82 -21.89 7.84
C THR A 151 3.08 -21.03 7.65
N LEU A 152 3.86 -20.81 8.72
CA LEU A 152 5.12 -20.06 8.65
C LEU A 152 6.16 -20.76 7.78
N LYS A 153 6.34 -22.08 7.95
CA LYS A 153 7.28 -22.88 7.12
C LYS A 153 6.92 -22.85 5.63
N LYS A 154 5.64 -22.78 5.29
CA LYS A 154 5.18 -22.73 3.89
C LYS A 154 5.53 -21.40 3.20
N HIS A 155 5.62 -20.30 3.96
CA HIS A 155 5.67 -18.94 3.41
C HIS A 155 6.97 -18.19 3.69
N ILE A 156 7.83 -18.68 4.59
CA ILE A 156 9.18 -18.15 4.79
C ILE A 156 10.13 -19.04 3.96
N PRO A 157 10.68 -18.56 2.82
CA PRO A 157 11.71 -19.30 2.11
C PRO A 157 12.93 -19.44 3.03
N GLU A 158 13.45 -20.66 3.18
CA GLU A 158 14.74 -20.89 3.82
C GLU A 158 15.77 -19.98 3.14
N SER A 159 16.32 -19.04 3.89
CA SER A 159 17.43 -18.22 3.43
C SER A 159 18.58 -19.17 3.10
N LYS A 160 18.84 -19.37 1.81
CA LYS A 160 20.09 -19.97 1.37
C LYS A 160 21.21 -19.00 1.74
N GLU A 161 21.96 -19.36 2.77
CA GLU A 161 23.27 -18.78 3.08
C GLU A 161 24.23 -18.88 1.88
#